data_AF-A0A6B3G515-F1
#
_entry.id   AF-A0A6B3G515-F1
#
_cell.length_a   1.000
_cell.length_b   1.000
_cell.length_c   1.000
_cell.angle_alpha   90.00
_cell.angle_beta   90.00
_cell.angle_gamma   90.00
#
_symmetry.space_group_name_H-M   'P 1'
#
loop_
_entity.id
_entity.type
_entity.pdbx_description
1 polymer ?
#
loop_
_entity_poly.entity_id
_entity_poly.type
_entity_poly.pdbx_seq_one_letter_code
_entity_poly.pdbx_strand_id
1 'polypeptide(L)'
;MRNPVKADESYEVAVKYLISQTRDTSEFRLIFLENCHYGFRRNMLGIRPIGLTVSIMFFLAGVGGIVASHYGIVVWKSGFILTSCASLILTVFWWKAVSSSWVRSAAEDYAERLLDALDVLPLPPQENTQDGVSAI
;
A
#
# COMPACT_ATOMS: atom_id res chain seq x y z
N MET A 1 -30.06 -0.32 -18.77
CA MET A 1 -29.44 -1.66 -18.97
C MET A 1 -28.28 -1.79 -17.99
N ARG A 2 -28.30 -2.77 -17.08
CA ARG A 2 -27.19 -3.07 -16.14
C ARG A 2 -26.12 -3.87 -16.89
N ASN A 3 -25.18 -3.18 -17.54
CA ASN A 3 -23.99 -3.81 -18.08
C ASN A 3 -22.81 -3.47 -17.14
N PRO A 4 -22.34 -4.42 -16.32
CA PRO A 4 -21.28 -4.15 -15.34
C PRO A 4 -19.97 -3.71 -16.00
N VAL A 5 -19.62 -4.26 -17.16
CA VAL A 5 -18.39 -3.91 -17.89
C VAL A 5 -18.40 -2.44 -18.33
N LYS A 6 -19.52 -1.96 -18.88
CA LYS A 6 -19.68 -0.54 -19.26
C LYS A 6 -19.67 0.40 -18.05
N ALA A 7 -20.09 -0.07 -16.89
CA ALA A 7 -20.01 0.71 -15.65
C ALA A 7 -18.56 0.84 -15.19
N ASP A 8 -17.78 -0.24 -15.22
CA ASP A 8 -16.35 -0.23 -14.88
C ASP A 8 -15.56 0.73 -15.77
N GLU A 9 -15.82 0.71 -17.09
CA GLU A 9 -15.23 1.67 -18.04
C GLU A 9 -15.55 3.12 -17.67
N SER A 10 -16.82 3.41 -17.35
CA SER A 10 -17.25 4.75 -16.93
C SER A 10 -16.57 5.19 -15.63
N TYR A 11 -16.46 4.29 -14.65
CA TYR A 11 -15.77 4.57 -13.39
C TYR A 11 -14.28 4.82 -13.61
N GLU A 12 -13.62 4.05 -14.47
CA GLU A 12 -12.21 4.23 -14.76
C GLU A 12 -11.94 5.60 -15.42
N VAL A 13 -12.78 6.01 -16.36
CA VAL A 13 -12.69 7.34 -16.99
C VAL A 13 -12.91 8.45 -15.97
N ALA A 14 -13.94 8.34 -15.13
CA ALA A 14 -14.25 9.34 -14.10
C ALA A 14 -13.10 9.47 -13.08
N VAL A 15 -12.55 8.36 -12.59
CA VAL A 15 -11.43 8.34 -11.64
C VAL A 15 -10.18 8.95 -12.28
N LYS A 16 -9.86 8.62 -13.54
CA LYS A 16 -8.73 9.23 -14.25
C LYS A 16 -8.88 10.74 -14.39
N TYR A 17 -10.09 11.21 -14.70
CA TYR A 17 -10.38 12.64 -14.74
C TYR A 17 -10.17 13.29 -13.37
N LEU A 18 -10.72 12.70 -12.31
CA LEU A 18 -10.59 13.21 -10.95
C LEU A 18 -9.12 13.28 -10.47
N ILE A 19 -8.33 12.24 -10.78
CA ILE A 19 -6.88 12.24 -10.53
C ILE A 19 -6.19 13.37 -11.30
N SER A 20 -6.61 13.65 -12.54
CA SER A 20 -6.04 14.74 -13.34
C SER A 20 -6.30 16.12 -12.73
N GLN A 21 -7.47 16.31 -12.11
CA GLN A 21 -7.86 17.55 -11.44
C GLN A 21 -7.20 17.73 -10.07
N THR A 22 -6.74 16.65 -9.45
CA THR A 22 -6.13 16.65 -8.10
C THR A 22 -4.60 16.49 -8.14
N ARG A 23 -3.96 16.80 -9.28
CA ARG A 23 -2.50 16.66 -9.46
C ARG A 23 -1.68 17.66 -8.68
N ASP A 24 -2.23 18.82 -8.33
CA ASP A 24 -1.49 19.80 -7.54
C ASP A 24 -1.29 19.28 -6.12
N THR A 25 -0.07 18.83 -5.82
CA THR A 25 0.26 18.24 -4.53
C THR A 25 0.34 19.26 -3.39
N SER A 26 0.36 20.56 -3.71
CA SER A 26 0.33 21.62 -2.71
C SER A 26 -1.11 21.88 -2.24
N GLU A 27 -2.05 21.92 -3.17
CA GLU A 27 -3.48 22.07 -2.92
C GLU A 27 -4.08 20.77 -2.36
N PHE A 28 -3.81 19.63 -3.00
CA PHE A 28 -4.33 18.31 -2.64
C PHE A 28 -3.32 17.47 -1.83
N ARG A 29 -2.61 18.11 -0.89
CA ARG A 29 -1.52 17.47 -0.14
C ARG A 29 -1.93 16.20 0.61
N LEU A 30 -3.14 16.16 1.16
CA LEU A 30 -3.64 14.99 1.89
C LEU A 30 -3.85 13.78 0.97
N ILE A 31 -4.43 13.99 -0.22
CA ILE A 31 -4.62 12.96 -1.24
C ILE A 31 -3.27 12.39 -1.67
N PHE A 32 -2.30 13.27 -1.93
CA PHE A 32 -0.94 12.88 -2.28
C PHE A 32 -0.29 12.03 -1.18
N LEU A 33 -0.44 12.42 0.08
CA LEU A 33 0.13 11.67 1.20
C LEU A 33 -0.48 10.27 1.33
N GLU A 34 -1.80 10.13 1.20
CA GLU A 34 -2.44 8.81 1.24
C GLU A 34 -2.03 7.93 0.06
N ASN A 35 -1.86 8.50 -1.13
CA ASN A 35 -1.30 7.76 -2.26
C ASN A 35 0.13 7.26 -1.97
N CYS A 36 0.96 8.07 -1.31
CA CYS A 36 2.30 7.67 -0.89
C CYS A 36 2.25 6.55 0.16
N HIS A 37 1.37 6.66 1.15
CA HIS A 37 1.16 5.61 2.15
C HIS A 37 0.72 4.30 1.50
N TYR A 38 -0.27 4.34 0.61
CA TYR A 38 -0.71 3.17 -0.15
C TYR A 38 0.44 2.55 -0.95
N GLY A 39 1.21 3.36 -1.68
CA GLY A 39 2.38 2.90 -2.43
C GLY A 39 3.43 2.23 -1.54
N PHE A 40 3.73 2.81 -0.37
CA PHE A 40 4.63 2.22 0.62
C PHE A 40 4.14 0.86 1.11
N ARG A 41 2.86 0.75 1.51
CA ARG A 41 2.30 -0.52 2.00
C ARG A 41 2.29 -1.58 0.91
N ARG A 42 1.93 -1.22 -0.33
CA ARG A 42 1.95 -2.14 -1.48
C ARG A 42 3.36 -2.62 -1.80
N ASN A 43 4.34 -1.72 -1.81
CA ASN A 43 5.75 -2.08 -2.02
C ASN A 43 6.25 -3.02 -0.91
N MET A 44 5.89 -2.74 0.34
CA MET A 44 6.22 -3.59 1.48
C MET A 44 5.60 -4.99 1.35
N LEU A 45 4.35 -5.09 0.89
CA LEU A 45 3.72 -6.38 0.60
C LEU A 45 4.44 -7.14 -0.52
N GLY A 46 4.92 -6.43 -1.55
CA GLY A 46 5.71 -7.02 -2.64
C GLY A 46 7.04 -7.63 -2.18
N ILE A 47 7.73 -6.99 -1.23
CA ILE A 47 9.00 -7.51 -0.67
C ILE A 47 8.82 -8.44 0.53
N ARG A 48 7.58 -8.67 0.99
CA ARG A 48 7.26 -9.57 2.10
C ARG A 48 7.96 -10.94 2.02
N PRO A 49 7.95 -11.68 0.88
CA PRO A 49 8.61 -12.99 0.84
C PRO A 49 10.13 -12.89 1.04
N ILE A 50 10.76 -11.83 0.54
CA ILE A 50 12.20 -11.58 0.73
C ILE A 50 12.47 -11.29 2.21
N GLY A 51 11.69 -10.38 2.81
CA GLY A 51 11.81 -10.03 4.23
C GLY A 51 11.63 -11.23 5.15
N LEU A 52 10.64 -12.09 4.86
CA LEU A 52 10.40 -13.31 5.62
C LEU A 52 11.55 -14.32 5.47
N THR A 53 12.03 -14.53 4.24
CA THR A 53 13.14 -15.47 3.95
C THR A 53 14.41 -15.04 4.69
N VAL A 54 14.78 -13.77 4.56
CA VAL A 54 15.97 -13.21 5.22
C VAL A 54 15.84 -13.33 6.74
N SER A 55 14.69 -12.95 7.31
CA SER A 55 14.47 -13.02 8.76
C SER A 55 14.58 -14.44 9.30
N ILE A 56 14.02 -15.43 8.59
CA ILE A 56 14.13 -16.85 8.97
C ILE A 56 15.59 -17.32 8.86
N MET A 57 16.32 -16.96 7.80
CA MET A 57 17.73 -17.34 7.66
C MET A 57 18.58 -16.81 8.82
N PHE A 58 18.43 -15.54 9.18
CA PHE A 58 19.16 -14.96 10.31
C PHE A 58 18.76 -15.57 11.65
N PHE A 59 17.49 -15.91 11.83
CA PHE A 59 17.03 -16.63 13.01
C PHE A 59 17.72 -18.01 13.12
N LEU A 60 17.72 -18.80 12.05
CA LEU A 60 18.37 -20.12 12.02
C LEU A 60 19.88 -20.03 12.21
N ALA A 61 20.54 -19.05 11.58
CA ALA A 61 21.97 -18.81 11.77
C ALA A 61 22.29 -18.41 13.21
N GLY A 62 21.46 -17.57 13.83
CA GLY A 62 21.57 -17.20 15.24
C GLY A 62 21.45 -18.42 16.17
N VAL A 63 20.44 -19.27 15.96
CA VAL A 63 20.28 -20.53 16.71
C VAL A 63 21.50 -21.44 16.54
N GLY A 64 22.00 -21.59 15.31
CA GLY A 64 23.22 -22.33 15.03
C GLY A 64 24.43 -21.80 15.79
N GLY A 65 24.59 -20.47 15.85
CA GLY A 65 25.63 -19.81 16.63
C GLY A 65 25.51 -20.04 18.14
N ILE A 66 24.29 -20.08 18.69
CA ILE A 66 24.06 -20.43 20.10
C ILE A 66 24.52 -21.86 20.39
N VAL A 67 24.18 -22.82 19.51
CA VAL A 67 24.58 -24.22 19.65
C VAL A 67 26.09 -24.37 19.53
N ALA A 68 26.71 -23.75 18.51
CA ALA A 68 28.15 -23.74 18.34
C ALA A 68 28.87 -23.15 19.56
N SER A 69 28.29 -22.11 20.17
CA SER A 69 28.84 -21.51 21.40
C SER A 69 28.73 -22.43 22.61
N HIS A 70 27.65 -23.21 22.70
CA HIS A 70 27.49 -24.20 23.76
C HIS A 70 28.60 -25.27 23.73
N TYR A 71 29.03 -25.68 22.53
CA TYR A 71 30.15 -26.61 22.33
C TYR A 71 31.53 -25.94 22.31
N GLY A 72 31.62 -24.64 22.60
CA GLY A 72 32.91 -23.92 22.67
C GLY A 72 33.55 -23.58 21.32
N ILE A 73 32.86 -23.76 20.20
CA ILE A 73 33.36 -23.44 18.86
C ILE A 73 33.46 -21.92 18.66
N VAL A 74 32.53 -21.17 19.25
CA VAL A 74 32.47 -19.70 19.19
C VAL A 74 32.20 -19.09 20.57
N VAL A 75 32.78 -17.93 20.87
CA VAL A 75 32.74 -17.34 22.22
C VAL A 75 31.64 -16.28 22.45
N TRP A 76 30.88 -15.90 21.40
CA TRP A 76 29.95 -14.76 21.46
C TRP A 76 28.47 -15.16 21.57
N LYS A 77 28.12 -15.98 22.57
CA LYS A 77 26.76 -16.51 22.76
C LYS A 77 25.67 -15.43 22.85
N SER A 78 25.93 -14.35 23.59
CA SER A 78 24.96 -13.27 23.83
C SER A 78 24.57 -12.53 22.54
N GLY A 79 25.54 -12.33 21.64
CA GLY A 79 25.29 -11.75 20.32
C GLY A 79 24.30 -12.60 19.51
N PHE A 80 24.52 -13.92 19.46
CA PHE A 80 23.62 -14.83 18.73
C PHE A 80 22.20 -14.90 19.33
N ILE A 81 22.08 -14.82 20.65
CA ILE A 81 20.76 -14.71 21.32
C ILE A 81 20.04 -13.44 20.87
N LEU A 82 20.72 -12.29 20.93
CA LEU A 82 20.14 -11.02 20.51
C LEU A 82 19.70 -11.02 19.04
N THR A 83 20.57 -11.50 18.14
CA THR A 83 20.26 -11.62 16.71
C THR A 83 19.07 -12.55 16.46
N SER A 84 18.99 -13.68 17.17
CA SER A 84 17.87 -14.62 17.06
C SER A 84 16.56 -13.96 17.51
N CYS A 85 16.56 -13.31 18.66
CA CYS A 85 15.38 -12.59 19.16
C CYS A 85 14.91 -11.50 18.19
N ALA A 86 15.84 -10.67 17.69
CA ALA A 86 15.53 -9.62 16.73
C ALA A 86 14.96 -10.19 15.42
N SER A 87 15.56 -11.27 14.90
CA SER A 87 15.11 -11.93 13.67
C SER A 87 13.75 -12.60 13.83
N LEU A 88 13.46 -13.14 15.02
CA LEU A 88 12.15 -13.71 15.33
C LEU A 88 11.06 -12.63 15.35
N ILE A 89 11.32 -11.48 15.97
CA ILE A 89 10.41 -10.33 15.96
C ILE A 89 10.14 -9.88 14.52
N LEU A 90 11.19 -9.77 13.70
CA LEU A 90 11.06 -9.37 12.30
C LEU A 90 10.26 -10.40 11.49
N THR A 91 10.47 -11.69 11.73
CA THR A 91 9.70 -12.78 11.11
C THR A 91 8.21 -12.65 11.46
N VAL A 92 7.88 -12.41 12.73
CA VAL A 92 6.49 -12.22 13.18
C VAL A 92 5.88 -10.97 12.55
N PHE A 93 6.65 -9.87 12.46
CA PHE A 93 6.22 -8.64 11.79
C PHE A 93 5.86 -8.89 10.32
N TRP A 94 6.75 -9.51 9.55
CA TRP A 94 6.49 -9.84 8.13
C TRP A 94 5.33 -10.82 7.96
N TRP A 95 5.16 -11.76 8.89
CA TRP A 95 4.05 -12.70 8.84
C TRP A 95 2.70 -12.02 9.10
N LYS A 96 2.61 -11.20 10.14
CA LYS A 96 1.34 -10.69 10.68
C LYS A 96 0.98 -9.28 10.20
N ALA A 97 1.92 -8.35 10.22
CA ALA A 97 1.64 -6.94 9.94
C ALA A 97 1.51 -6.69 8.42
N VAL A 98 2.44 -7.23 7.64
CA VAL A 98 2.47 -7.02 6.19
C VAL A 98 1.50 -7.98 5.50
N SER A 99 0.28 -7.51 5.25
CA SER A 99 -0.82 -8.31 4.70
C SER A 99 -1.62 -7.56 3.64
N SER A 100 -2.39 -8.29 2.83
CA SER A 100 -3.25 -7.70 1.80
C SER A 100 -4.34 -6.80 2.38
N SER A 101 -4.86 -7.10 3.58
CA SER A 101 -5.83 -6.24 4.27
C SER A 101 -5.20 -4.92 4.72
N TRP A 102 -3.94 -4.94 5.18
CA TRP A 102 -3.21 -3.72 5.55
C TRP A 102 -2.97 -2.79 4.35
N VAL A 103 -2.70 -3.36 3.18
CA VAL A 103 -2.62 -2.61 1.91
C VAL A 103 -3.99 -2.08 1.50
N ARG A 104 -5.03 -2.92 1.59
CA ARG A 104 -6.39 -2.55 1.22
C ARG A 104 -6.91 -1.37 2.03
N SER A 105 -6.68 -1.32 3.34
CA SER A 105 -7.06 -0.17 4.16
C SER A 105 -6.44 1.13 3.65
N ALA A 106 -5.15 1.15 3.28
CA ALA A 106 -4.56 2.37 2.71
C ALA A 106 -5.11 2.73 1.33
N ALA A 107 -5.51 1.73 0.53
CA ALA A 107 -6.15 1.98 -0.75
C ALA A 107 -7.54 2.60 -0.57
N GLU A 108 -8.29 2.15 0.46
CA GLU A 108 -9.58 2.71 0.85
C GLU A 108 -9.41 4.14 1.37
N ASP A 109 -8.44 4.40 2.27
CA ASP A 109 -8.12 5.75 2.76
C ASP A 109 -7.81 6.70 1.59
N TYR A 110 -6.99 6.26 0.62
CA TYR A 110 -6.70 7.04 -0.59
C TYR A 110 -7.95 7.29 -1.45
N ALA A 111 -8.78 6.26 -1.66
CA ALA A 111 -9.99 6.37 -2.47
C ALA A 111 -11.01 7.34 -1.85
N GLU A 112 -11.20 7.29 -0.52
CA GLU A 112 -12.04 8.23 0.22
C GLU A 112 -11.55 9.66 0.03
N ARG A 113 -10.25 9.92 0.25
CA ARG A 113 -9.68 11.27 0.04
C ARG A 113 -9.79 11.76 -1.39
N LEU A 114 -9.67 10.85 -2.36
CA LEU A 114 -9.84 11.19 -3.77
C LEU A 114 -11.29 11.62 -4.06
N LEU A 115 -12.28 10.91 -3.51
CA LEU A 115 -13.70 11.24 -3.69
C LEU A 115 -14.11 12.51 -2.94
N ASP A 116 -13.58 12.74 -1.73
CA ASP A 116 -13.79 13.99 -0.96
C ASP A 116 -13.39 15.23 -1.78
N ALA A 117 -12.47 15.10 -2.74
CA ALA A 117 -12.06 16.21 -3.60
C ALA A 117 -13.20 16.76 -4.48
N LEU A 118 -14.23 15.95 -4.75
CA LEU A 118 -15.40 16.38 -5.53
C LEU A 118 -16.15 17.55 -4.86
N ASP A 119 -16.10 17.65 -3.52
CA ASP A 119 -16.75 18.73 -2.79
C ASP A 119 -16.02 20.08 -2.94
N VAL A 120 -14.74 20.04 -3.33
CA VAL A 120 -13.87 21.21 -3.47
C VAL A 120 -13.70 21.62 -4.94
N LEU A 121 -13.79 20.65 -5.86
CA LEU A 121 -13.59 20.91 -7.28
C LEU A 121 -14.75 21.74 -7.88
N PRO A 122 -14.45 22.73 -8.73
CA PRO A 122 -15.48 23.45 -9.46
C PRO A 122 -16.22 22.48 -10.39
N LEU A 123 -17.55 22.61 -10.44
CA LEU A 123 -18.37 21.78 -11.33
C LEU A 123 -17.89 21.98 -12.78
N PRO A 124 -17.80 20.90 -13.58
CA PRO A 124 -17.49 21.03 -14.99
C PRO A 124 -18.54 21.95 -15.65
N PRO A 125 -18.15 22.75 -16.66
CA PRO A 125 -19.09 23.56 -17.43
C PRO A 125 -20.24 22.67 -17.89
N GLN A 126 -21.48 23.07 -17.61
CA GLN A 126 -22.66 22.37 -18.10
C GLN A 126 -22.62 22.43 -19.63
N GLU A 127 -22.36 21.31 -20.30
CA GLU A 127 -22.49 21.22 -21.74
C GLU A 127 -23.96 21.48 -22.06
N ASN A 128 -24.24 22.66 -22.62
CA ASN A 128 -25.59 23.16 -22.81
C ASN A 128 -26.33 22.21 -23.74
N THR A 129 -27.19 21.34 -23.18
CA THR A 129 -27.88 20.27 -23.90
C THR A 129 -29.03 20.82 -24.77
N GLN A 130 -28.97 22.10 -25.15
CA GLN A 130 -30.00 22.80 -25.91
C GLN A 130 -29.85 22.71 -27.43
N ASP A 131 -28.70 22.30 -27.96
CA ASP A 131 -28.47 22.29 -29.42
C ASP A 131 -29.04 21.06 -30.15
N GLY A 132 -29.63 20.09 -29.42
CA GLY A 132 -30.19 18.86 -30.00
C GLY A 132 -31.71 18.83 -30.17
N VAL A 133 -32.45 19.84 -29.70
CA VAL A 133 -33.94 19.81 -29.69
C VAL A 133 -34.57 20.71 -30.76
N SER A 134 -33.79 21.51 -31.51
CA SER A 134 -34.31 22.40 -32.56
C SER A 134 -34.32 21.80 -33.98
N ALA A 135 -34.15 20.49 -34.14
CA ALA A 135 -34.09 19.84 -35.46
C ALA A 135 -35.05 18.65 -35.62
N ILE A 136 -36.23 18.70 -34.99
CA ILE A 136 -37.37 17.81 -35.30
C ILE A 136 -38.62 18.64 -35.50
#